data_AF-A0A849W600-F1
#
_entry.id   AF-A0A849W600-F1
#
_cell.length_a   1.000
_cell.length_b   1.000
_cell.length_c   1.000
_cell.angle_alpha   90.00
_cell.angle_beta   90.00
_cell.angle_gamma   90.00
#
_symmetry.space_group_name_H-M   'P 1'
#
loop_
_entity.id
_entity.type
_entity.pdbx_description
1 polymer ?
#
loop_
_entity_poly.entity_id
_entity_poly.type
_entity_poly.pdbx_seq_one_letter_code
_entity_poly.pdbx_strand_id
1 'polypeptide(L)'
;MKNPISPFVEELKHQTILMEQQNLLLKKLVAHFSSSNNDALDAYLSVGQAAKILKCSRSNVRKLILQKKLEAFKLNNHSQSRYLIPRESIEHFLRKKQFVV
;
A
#
# COMPACT_ATOMS: atom_id res chain seq x y z
N MET A 1 37.81 -1.84 -46.38
CA MET A 1 38.64 -2.25 -45.22
C MET A 1 37.86 -1.84 -43.97
N LYS A 2 37.51 -2.76 -43.07
CA LYS A 2 36.80 -2.42 -41.82
C LYS A 2 37.79 -1.70 -40.91
N ASN A 3 37.54 -0.43 -40.58
CA ASN A 3 38.38 0.29 -39.62
C ASN A 3 38.31 -0.42 -38.26
N PRO A 4 39.44 -0.80 -37.65
CA PRO A 4 39.43 -1.35 -36.31
C PRO A 4 38.88 -0.27 -35.38
N ILE A 5 37.80 -0.59 -34.69
CA ILE A 5 37.20 0.30 -33.71
C ILE A 5 38.26 0.50 -32.62
N SER A 6 38.55 1.76 -32.29
CA SER A 6 39.55 2.08 -31.27
C SER A 6 39.16 1.40 -29.95
N PRO A 7 40.11 0.78 -29.21
CA PRO A 7 39.85 0.17 -27.90
C PRO A 7 39.10 1.10 -26.93
N PHE A 8 39.34 2.40 -27.05
CA PHE A 8 38.64 3.45 -26.30
C PHE A 8 37.13 3.50 -26.58
N VAL A 9 36.72 3.26 -27.82
CA VAL A 9 35.29 3.25 -28.23
C VAL A 9 34.59 2.00 -27.70
N GLU A 10 35.29 0.87 -27.59
CA GLU A 10 34.77 -0.35 -26.97
C GLU A 10 34.62 -0.17 -25.45
N GLU A 11 35.59 0.47 -24.81
CA GLU A 11 35.54 0.79 -23.38
C GLU A 11 34.36 1.73 -23.04
N LEU A 12 34.15 2.78 -23.82
CA LEU A 12 33.00 3.69 -23.64
C LEU A 12 31.65 2.98 -23.80
N LYS A 13 31.53 2.08 -24.78
CA LYS A 13 30.32 1.26 -24.95
C LYS A 13 30.07 0.38 -23.73
N HIS A 14 31.13 -0.26 -23.22
CA HIS A 14 31.03 -1.10 -22.04
C HIS A 14 30.58 -0.31 -20.81
N GLN A 15 31.18 0.87 -20.57
CA GLN A 15 30.78 1.76 -19.47
C GLN A 15 29.32 2.21 -19.58
N THR A 16 28.86 2.51 -20.80
CA THR A 16 27.46 2.91 -21.04
C THR A 16 26.49 1.78 -20.67
N ILE A 17 26.81 0.54 -21.08
CA ILE A 17 26.00 -0.64 -20.75
C ILE A 17 25.94 -0.86 -19.22
N LEU A 18 27.07 -0.74 -18.53
CA LEU A 18 27.11 -0.88 -17.07
C LEU A 18 26.25 0.18 -16.37
N MET A 19 26.32 1.43 -16.85
CA MET A 19 25.51 2.53 -16.31
C MET A 19 24.01 2.29 -16.54
N GLU A 20 23.62 1.79 -17.71
CA GLU A 20 22.23 1.42 -18.00
C GLU A 20 21.73 0.29 -17.09
N GLN A 21 22.56 -0.72 -16.85
CA GLN A 21 22.24 -1.83 -15.93
C GLN A 21 22.06 -1.33 -14.49
N GLN A 22 22.94 -0.44 -14.01
CA GLN A 22 22.80 0.17 -12.69
C GLN A 22 21.49 0.97 -12.57
N ASN A 23 21.16 1.78 -13.59
CA ASN A 23 19.91 2.54 -13.62
C ASN A 23 18.67 1.63 -13.60
N LEU A 24 18.72 0.50 -14.29
CA LEU A 24 17.62 -0.48 -14.27
C LEU A 24 17.43 -1.11 -12.88
N LEU A 25 18.52 -1.46 -12.19
CA LEU A 25 18.47 -2.00 -10.83
C LEU A 25 17.88 -0.98 -9.84
N LEU A 26 18.32 0.28 -9.93
CA LEU A 26 17.77 1.39 -9.13
C LEU A 26 16.26 1.55 -9.32
N LYS A 27 15.77 1.52 -10.57
CA LYS A 27 14.33 1.58 -10.86
C LYS A 27 13.54 0.44 -10.22
N LYS A 28 14.06 -0.79 -10.27
CA LYS A 28 13.42 -1.96 -9.65
C LYS A 28 13.36 -1.85 -8.14
N LEU A 29 14.44 -1.40 -7.50
CA LEU A 29 14.48 -1.17 -6.06
C LEU A 29 13.45 -0.13 -5.62
N VAL A 30 13.39 1.02 -6.31
CA VAL A 30 12.41 2.08 -5.99
C VAL A 30 10.97 1.57 -6.13
N ALA A 31 10.66 0.77 -7.16
CA ALA A 31 9.35 0.18 -7.33
C ALA A 31 8.98 -0.76 -6.16
N HIS A 32 9.94 -1.58 -5.71
CA HIS A 32 9.74 -2.49 -4.57
C HIS A 32 9.48 -1.74 -3.25
N PHE A 33 10.27 -0.70 -2.95
CA PHE A 33 10.08 0.11 -1.74
C PHE A 33 8.80 0.95 -1.77
N SER A 34 8.39 1.42 -2.95
CA SER A 34 7.14 2.19 -3.11
C SER A 34 5.90 1.34 -2.86
N SER A 35 5.94 0.04 -3.17
CA SER A 35 4.87 -0.90 -2.77
C SER A 35 4.85 -1.12 -1.26
N SER A 36 6.01 -1.32 -0.62
CA SER A 36 6.10 -1.70 0.81
C SER A 36 5.83 -0.55 1.79
N ASN A 37 6.10 0.71 1.42
CA ASN A 37 5.86 1.86 2.33
C ASN A 37 4.37 2.20 2.53
N ASN A 38 3.47 1.72 1.67
CA ASN A 38 2.03 1.91 1.88
C ASN A 38 1.49 0.97 2.97
N ASP A 39 2.08 -0.21 3.15
CA ASP A 39 1.54 -1.24 4.04
C ASP A 39 1.63 -0.86 5.52
N ALA A 40 2.67 -0.13 5.92
CA ALA A 40 2.84 0.32 7.30
C ALA A 40 1.89 1.47 7.69
N LEU A 41 1.56 2.36 6.75
CA LEU A 41 0.58 3.45 6.96
C LEU A 41 -0.88 2.95 6.88
N ASP A 42 -1.10 1.78 6.28
CA ASP A 42 -2.43 1.19 6.05
C ASP A 42 -2.91 0.25 7.16
N ALA A 43 -2.10 -0.02 8.19
CA ALA A 43 -2.46 -0.96 9.26
C ALA A 43 -3.75 -0.54 10.01
N TYR A 44 -3.98 0.77 10.16
CA TYR A 44 -5.16 1.32 10.80
C TYR A 44 -5.87 2.33 9.92
N LEU A 45 -7.18 2.19 9.85
CA LEU A 45 -8.06 2.97 9.02
C LEU A 45 -8.93 3.87 9.89
N SER A 46 -9.09 5.12 9.44
CA SER A 46 -10.17 5.98 9.94
C SER A 46 -11.53 5.44 9.51
N VAL A 47 -12.59 5.87 10.22
CA VAL A 47 -13.99 5.60 9.82
C VAL A 47 -14.25 6.00 8.36
N GLY A 48 -13.63 7.08 7.88
CA GLY A 48 -13.77 7.54 6.50
C GLY A 48 -13.15 6.59 5.49
N GLN A 49 -11.97 6.04 5.77
CA GLN A 49 -11.32 5.05 4.90
C GLN A 49 -12.08 3.72 4.92
N ALA A 50 -12.46 3.24 6.09
CA ALA A 50 -13.28 2.03 6.24
C ALA A 50 -14.62 2.12 5.47
N ALA A 51 -15.28 3.28 5.52
CA ALA A 51 -16.53 3.53 4.78
C ALA A 51 -16.36 3.38 3.26
N LYS A 52 -15.23 3.83 2.71
CA LYS A 52 -14.92 3.68 1.28
C LYS A 52 -14.73 2.20 0.92
N ILE A 53 -13.99 1.45 1.74
CA ILE A 53 -13.71 0.02 1.50
C ILE A 53 -14.99 -0.81 1.61
N LEU A 54 -15.79 -0.58 2.65
CA LEU A 54 -17.06 -1.29 2.89
C LEU A 54 -18.21 -0.79 2.00
N LYS A 55 -17.97 0.23 1.16
CA LYS A 55 -18.97 0.88 0.30
C LYS A 55 -20.25 1.26 1.06
N CYS A 56 -20.10 1.85 2.24
CA CYS A 56 -21.22 2.23 3.10
C CYS A 56 -21.00 3.59 3.78
N SER A 57 -22.03 4.13 4.45
CA SER A 57 -21.90 5.43 5.12
C SER A 57 -21.02 5.34 6.36
N ARG A 58 -20.34 6.45 6.71
CA ARG A 58 -19.57 6.56 7.97
C ARG A 58 -20.41 6.24 9.20
N SER A 59 -21.71 6.57 9.18
CA SER A 59 -22.65 6.24 10.24
C SER A 59 -22.89 4.73 10.34
N ASN A 60 -22.95 4.02 9.22
CA ASN A 60 -23.09 2.57 9.22
C ASN A 60 -21.83 1.89 9.78
N VAL A 61 -20.63 2.36 9.41
CA VAL A 61 -19.38 1.88 10.02
C VAL A 61 -19.39 2.05 11.55
N ARG A 62 -19.82 3.20 12.06
CA ARG A 62 -19.96 3.42 13.51
C ARG A 62 -20.96 2.46 14.13
N LYS A 63 -22.10 2.19 13.48
CA LYS A 63 -23.06 1.17 13.93
C LYS A 63 -22.42 -0.21 13.99
N LEU A 64 -21.63 -0.61 13.00
CA LEU A 64 -20.93 -1.89 13.00
C LEU A 64 -19.94 -2.01 14.17
N ILE A 65 -19.23 -0.94 14.49
CA ILE A 65 -18.34 -0.88 15.67
C ILE A 65 -19.14 -1.02 16.97
N LEU A 66 -20.22 -0.25 17.13
CA LEU A 66 -21.08 -0.32 18.32
C LEU A 66 -21.74 -1.69 18.50
N GLN A 67 -22.08 -2.35 17.40
CA GLN A 67 -22.61 -3.72 17.38
C GLN A 67 -21.53 -4.79 17.58
N LYS A 68 -20.26 -4.40 17.81
CA LYS A 68 -19.10 -5.30 17.92
C LYS A 68 -18.90 -6.22 16.70
N LYS A 69 -19.41 -5.81 15.54
CA LYS A 69 -19.21 -6.53 14.26
C LYS A 69 -17.90 -6.13 13.57
N LEU A 70 -17.35 -5.00 13.97
CA LEU A 70 -16.08 -4.47 13.49
C LEU A 70 -15.26 -4.02 14.71
N GLU A 71 -14.03 -4.49 14.82
CA GLU A 71 -13.14 -4.10 15.92
C GLU A 71 -12.56 -2.71 15.66
N ALA A 72 -12.48 -1.89 16.70
CA ALA A 72 -11.92 -0.55 16.60
C ALA A 72 -11.47 -0.02 17.97
N PHE A 73 -10.45 0.84 17.94
CA PHE A 73 -9.96 1.58 19.10
C PHE A 73 -10.53 2.99 19.09
N LYS A 74 -11.15 3.39 20.20
CA LYS A 74 -11.66 4.74 20.39
C LYS A 74 -10.51 5.64 20.85
N LEU A 75 -10.25 6.72 20.11
CA LEU A 75 -9.11 7.63 20.35
C LEU A 75 -9.37 8.72 21.40
N ASN A 76 -10.63 9.03 21.70
CA ASN A 76 -10.98 10.13 22.61
C ASN A 76 -12.36 9.94 23.26
N ASN A 77 -12.53 10.53 24.45
CA ASN A 77 -13.78 10.47 25.23
C ASN A 77 -14.81 11.55 24.88
N HIS A 78 -14.52 12.45 23.93
CA HIS A 78 -15.47 13.49 23.50
C HIS A 78 -16.61 12.95 22.61
N SER A 79 -17.68 13.75 22.51
CA SER A 79 -18.93 13.44 21.80
C SER A 79 -18.74 13.08 20.32
N GLN A 80 -17.70 13.61 19.66
CA GLN A 80 -17.29 13.23 18.32
C GLN A 80 -16.18 12.17 18.41
N SER A 81 -16.56 10.98 18.87
CA SER A 81 -15.61 9.87 19.07
C SER A 81 -14.94 9.48 17.74
N ARG A 82 -13.61 9.61 17.71
CA ARG A 82 -12.78 9.13 16.59
C ARG A 82 -12.40 7.67 16.84
N TYR A 83 -12.49 6.85 15.80
CA TYR A 83 -12.13 5.44 15.82
C TYR A 83 -10.97 5.16 14.88
N LEU A 84 -10.04 4.33 15.33
CA LEU A 84 -9.07 3.62 14.49
C LEU A 84 -9.52 2.17 14.33
N ILE A 85 -9.59 1.72 13.10
CA ILE A 85 -10.09 0.40 12.73
C ILE A 85 -8.90 -0.38 12.15
N PRO A 86 -8.46 -1.49 12.76
CA PRO A 86 -7.45 -2.35 12.16
C PRO A 86 -7.91 -2.83 10.78
N ARG A 87 -7.02 -2.76 9.78
CA ARG A 87 -7.32 -3.23 8.42
C ARG A 87 -7.76 -4.70 8.40
N GLU A 88 -7.09 -5.52 9.20
CA GLU A 88 -7.41 -6.94 9.39
C GLU A 88 -8.88 -7.16 9.82
N SER A 89 -9.42 -6.26 10.64
CA SER A 89 -10.82 -6.35 11.08
C SER A 89 -11.80 -6.13 9.92
N ILE A 90 -11.49 -5.21 9.00
CA ILE A 90 -12.27 -4.98 7.77
C ILE A 90 -12.20 -6.21 6.87
N GLU A 91 -11.01 -6.78 6.69
CA GLU A 91 -10.82 -7.98 5.87
C GLU A 91 -11.58 -9.18 6.43
N HIS A 92 -11.53 -9.38 7.76
CA HIS A 92 -12.29 -10.43 8.43
C HIS A 92 -13.80 -10.24 8.26
N PHE A 93 -14.28 -9.00 8.37
CA PHE A 93 -15.69 -8.67 8.14
C PHE A 93 -16.12 -8.97 6.70
N LEU A 94 -15.30 -8.62 5.71
CA LEU A 94 -15.57 -8.91 4.30
C LEU A 94 -15.59 -10.41 4.02
N ARG A 95 -14.63 -11.17 4.57
CA ARG A 95 -14.60 -12.63 4.47
C ARG A 95 -15.88 -13.24 5.05
N LYS A 96 -16.29 -12.86 6.27
CA LYS A 96 -17.54 -13.36 6.89
C LYS A 96 -18.78 -13.11 6.04
N LYS A 97 -18.87 -11.97 5.36
CA LYS A 97 -20.00 -11.64 4.47
C LYS A 97 -20.08 -12.53 3.23
N GLN A 98 -18.95 -13.03 2.72
CA GLN A 98 -18.92 -13.86 1.51
C GLN A 98 -19.47 -15.28 1.74
N PHE A 99 -19.50 -15.76 2.99
CA PHE A 99 -19.99 -17.10 3.35
C PHE A 99 -21.47 -17.13 3.77
N VAL A 100 -22.25 -16.07 3.50
CA VAL A 100 -23.69 -16.01 3.79
C VAL A 100 -24.52 -15.99 2.49
N VAL A 101 -24.07 -16.74 1.48
CA VAL A 101 -24.79 -16.96 0.21
C VAL A 101 -25.17 -18.41 0.11
#